data_AF-A0A7V9GG08-F1
#
_entry.id   AF-A0A7V9GG08-F1
#
_cell.length_a   1.000
_cell.length_b   1.000
_cell.length_c   1.000
_cell.angle_alpha   90.00
_cell.angle_beta   90.00
_cell.angle_gamma   90.00
#
_symmetry.space_group_name_H-M   'P 1'
#
loop_
_entity.id
_entity.type
_entity.pdbx_description
1 polymer ?
#
loop_
_entity_poly.entity_id
_entity_poly.type
_entity_poly.pdbx_seq_one_letter_code
_entity_poly.pdbx_strand_id
1 'polypeptide(L)'
;MTSSPIRGARLARRLGGPGDRRRRHRRVALGAVGLLVAAGGLVLVGGGSDPSYREEATAVCDESFESIGAAQSALLPAGTGAGPDAQAEFVAGAYVDLLRERLIELRALDAPAEEGASYRELLDAYEAVVDHIEADPVAVVEAGAEGVDPFAEVDAALDEFGLVACGSRRPA
;
A
#
# COMPACT_ATOMS: atom_id res chain seq x y z
N MET A 1 10.71 1.44 -55.30
CA MET A 1 11.88 0.77 -55.91
C MET A 1 13.10 1.64 -55.72
N THR A 2 13.94 1.36 -54.72
CA THR A 2 15.38 1.66 -54.73
C THR A 2 16.02 0.94 -53.55
N SER A 3 16.63 -0.20 -53.88
CA SER A 3 17.46 -1.02 -53.00
C SER A 3 18.80 -0.34 -52.72
N SER A 4 19.34 -0.52 -51.51
CA SER A 4 20.79 -0.53 -51.30
C SER A 4 21.19 -1.35 -50.05
N PRO A 5 22.41 -1.90 -50.03
CA PRO A 5 22.63 -3.28 -49.62
C PRO A 5 23.45 -3.46 -48.33
N ILE A 6 23.35 -4.69 -47.85
CA ILE A 6 24.10 -5.38 -46.79
C ILE A 6 25.60 -5.46 -47.08
N ARG A 7 26.46 -5.26 -46.06
CA ARG A 7 27.80 -5.86 -45.77
C ARG A 7 28.43 -5.07 -44.61
N GLY A 8 28.92 -5.60 -43.49
CA GLY A 8 29.28 -6.95 -43.07
C GLY A 8 30.66 -6.92 -42.39
N ALA A 9 30.78 -7.36 -41.12
CA ALA A 9 31.99 -7.87 -40.44
C ALA A 9 31.60 -8.16 -38.96
N ARG A 10 31.25 -9.38 -38.53
CA ARG A 10 32.09 -10.54 -38.17
C ARG A 10 33.49 -10.21 -37.64
N LEU A 11 33.69 -10.53 -36.35
CA LEU A 11 34.88 -11.09 -35.65
C LEU A 11 34.72 -10.69 -34.17
N ALA A 12 34.94 -11.49 -33.13
CA ALA A 12 35.27 -12.88 -32.96
C ALA A 12 35.11 -13.21 -31.45
N ARG A 13 34.64 -14.43 -31.17
CA ARG A 13 35.05 -15.30 -30.05
C ARG A 13 35.96 -14.70 -28.97
N ARG A 14 35.46 -14.67 -27.73
CA ARG A 14 36.22 -15.23 -26.59
C ARG A 14 35.34 -16.17 -25.77
N LEU A 15 35.52 -17.45 -26.09
CA LEU A 15 35.19 -18.58 -25.23
C LEU A 15 36.28 -18.71 -24.17
N GLY A 16 35.87 -18.68 -22.92
CA GLY A 16 36.60 -19.15 -21.74
C GLY A 16 35.64 -18.96 -20.57
N GLY A 17 35.14 -19.97 -19.87
CA GLY A 17 35.52 -21.37 -19.71
C GLY A 17 35.12 -21.69 -18.27
N PRO A 18 34.32 -22.74 -17.99
CA PRO A 18 33.86 -23.04 -16.65
C PRO A 18 34.92 -23.86 -15.91
N GLY A 19 35.32 -23.42 -14.72
CA GLY A 19 36.23 -24.24 -13.92
C GLY A 19 36.82 -23.51 -12.73
N ASP A 20 36.47 -24.02 -11.55
CA ASP A 20 37.27 -24.00 -10.33
C ASP A 20 37.38 -22.67 -9.58
N ARG A 21 37.28 -22.62 -8.25
CA ARG A 21 36.93 -23.56 -7.18
C ARG A 21 37.20 -22.75 -5.92
N ARG A 22 36.49 -23.08 -4.85
CA ARG A 22 36.92 -22.90 -3.44
C ARG A 22 36.81 -21.49 -2.85
N ARG A 23 35.81 -21.41 -1.97
CA ARG A 23 36.01 -21.14 -0.54
C ARG A 23 36.85 -19.90 -0.24
N ARG A 24 36.18 -18.75 -0.18
CA ARG A 24 36.45 -17.84 0.92
C ARG A 24 35.14 -17.57 1.64
N HIS A 25 34.99 -18.29 2.75
CA HIS A 25 34.17 -17.89 3.86
C HIS A 25 34.44 -16.41 4.17
N ARG A 26 33.51 -15.54 3.80
CA ARG A 26 33.28 -14.33 4.56
C ARG A 26 32.00 -14.56 5.35
N ARG A 27 32.21 -15.22 6.50
CA ARG A 27 31.39 -15.02 7.68
C ARG A 27 31.45 -13.52 7.98
N VAL A 28 30.37 -12.81 7.74
CA VAL A 28 30.16 -11.47 8.29
C VAL A 28 28.70 -11.42 8.70
N ALA A 29 28.50 -11.60 10.02
CA ALA A 29 27.37 -11.22 10.88
C ALA A 29 25.97 -11.22 10.21
N LEU A 30 25.08 -12.20 10.43
CA LEU A 30 24.39 -12.47 11.71
C LEU A 30 24.50 -11.30 12.72
N GLY A 31 23.99 -10.14 12.31
CA GLY A 31 23.54 -9.11 13.24
C GLY A 31 22.15 -9.48 13.73
N ALA A 32 22.09 -10.21 14.85
CA ALA A 32 20.91 -10.23 15.68
C ALA A 32 20.76 -8.83 16.28
N VAL A 33 19.84 -8.04 15.76
CA VAL A 33 19.39 -6.79 16.40
C VAL A 33 17.96 -7.01 16.87
N GLY A 34 17.87 -7.30 18.17
CA GLY A 34 16.90 -6.69 19.07
C GLY A 34 15.42 -6.85 18.72
N LEU A 35 14.87 -7.98 19.13
CA LEU A 35 13.50 -8.04 19.65
C LEU A 35 13.34 -7.03 20.81
N LEU A 36 12.14 -6.43 20.93
CA LEU A 36 11.56 -5.72 22.08
C LEU A 36 11.99 -4.27 22.34
N VAL A 37 11.16 -3.35 21.83
CA VAL A 37 10.55 -2.33 22.70
C VAL A 37 9.04 -2.48 22.59
N ALA A 38 8.52 -3.45 23.35
CA ALA A 38 7.19 -3.32 23.92
C ALA A 38 7.31 -2.28 25.04
N ALA A 39 6.98 -1.02 24.75
CA ALA A 39 6.41 -0.15 25.76
C ALA A 39 4.93 -0.61 25.85
N GLY A 40 4.51 -1.34 26.89
CA GLY A 40 4.42 -0.77 28.23
C GLY A 40 3.34 0.30 28.16
N GLY A 41 2.07 -0.06 28.03
CA GLY A 41 1.34 -0.60 29.16
C GLY A 41 0.84 0.54 30.03
N LEU A 42 -0.13 1.29 29.52
CA LEU A 42 -1.09 2.00 30.37
C LEU A 42 -2.47 1.48 29.98
N VAL A 43 -2.83 0.32 30.51
CA VAL A 43 -4.24 -0.09 30.61
C VAL A 43 -4.85 0.80 31.69
N LEU A 44 -5.12 2.05 31.34
CA LEU A 44 -6.06 2.86 32.09
C LEU A 44 -7.43 2.25 31.83
N VAL A 45 -7.86 1.40 32.75
CA VAL A 45 -9.29 1.10 32.96
C VAL A 45 -9.93 2.39 33.49
N GLY A 46 -10.08 3.36 32.59
CA GLY A 46 -10.81 4.60 32.78
C GLY A 46 -11.84 4.64 31.67
N GLY A 47 -13.05 4.18 31.97
CA GLY A 47 -14.20 4.30 31.08
C GLY A 47 -14.64 5.76 30.94
N GLY A 48 -13.85 6.52 30.20
CA GLY A 48 -14.28 7.73 29.52
C GLY A 48 -14.12 7.44 28.04
N SER A 49 -15.18 7.68 27.26
CA SER A 49 -15.12 7.65 25.79
C SER A 49 -14.05 8.66 25.36
N ASP A 50 -12.83 8.18 25.17
CA ASP A 50 -11.67 9.03 24.99
C ASP A 50 -11.75 9.60 23.56
N PRO A 51 -11.81 10.93 23.39
CA PRO A 51 -11.71 11.54 22.05
C PRO A 51 -10.42 11.13 21.31
N SER A 52 -9.47 10.51 22.03
CA SER A 52 -8.21 10.01 21.49
C SER A 52 -8.38 9.00 20.35
N TYR A 53 -9.35 8.09 20.38
CA TYR A 53 -9.39 7.02 19.37
C TYR A 53 -9.68 7.56 17.95
N ARG A 54 -10.53 8.59 17.83
CA ARG A 54 -10.87 9.22 16.55
C ARG A 54 -9.72 10.10 16.04
N GLU A 55 -9.00 10.74 16.95
CA GLU A 55 -7.79 11.50 16.64
C GLU A 55 -6.67 10.57 16.16
N GLU A 56 -6.49 9.42 16.82
CA GLU A 56 -5.54 8.37 16.42
C GLU A 56 -5.91 7.77 15.06
N ALA A 57 -7.20 7.44 14.83
CA ALA A 57 -7.67 6.99 13.52
C ALA A 57 -7.45 8.03 12.42
N THR A 58 -7.64 9.32 12.73
CA THR A 58 -7.33 10.42 11.82
C THR A 58 -5.86 10.44 11.44
N ALA A 59 -4.95 10.29 12.41
CA ALA A 59 -3.51 10.27 12.16
C ALA A 59 -3.09 9.09 11.28
N VAL A 60 -3.62 7.89 11.54
CA VAL A 60 -3.38 6.69 10.72
C VAL A 60 -3.83 6.91 9.27
N CYS A 61 -5.00 7.51 9.08
CA CYS A 61 -5.52 7.80 7.74
C CYS A 61 -4.70 8.86 7.01
N ASP A 62 -4.33 9.96 7.68
CA ASP A 62 -3.49 11.02 7.12
C ASP A 62 -2.10 10.48 6.71
N GLU A 63 -1.43 9.72 7.57
CA GLU A 63 -0.13 9.10 7.29
C GLU A 63 -0.20 8.13 6.10
N SER A 64 -1.26 7.33 6.03
CA SER A 64 -1.45 6.41 4.92
C SER A 64 -1.75 7.14 3.60
N PHE A 65 -2.48 8.27 3.60
CA PHE A 65 -2.65 9.07 2.39
C PHE A 65 -1.33 9.69 1.92
N GLU A 66 -0.50 10.20 2.85
CA GLU A 66 0.83 10.69 2.52
C GLU A 66 1.68 9.58 1.89
N SER A 67 1.67 8.38 2.49
CA SER A 67 2.43 7.22 2.01
C SER A 67 1.97 6.76 0.63
N ILE A 68 0.66 6.72 0.38
CA ILE A 68 0.09 6.39 -0.94
C ILE A 68 0.48 7.45 -1.97
N GLY A 69 0.34 8.74 -1.64
CA GLY A 69 0.71 9.84 -2.54
C GLY A 69 2.20 9.84 -2.88
N ALA A 70 3.05 9.52 -1.91
CA ALA A 70 4.49 9.36 -2.12
C ALA A 70 4.81 8.15 -3.01
N ALA A 71 4.19 6.99 -2.76
CA ALA A 71 4.37 5.79 -3.58
C ALA A 71 3.88 6.00 -5.02
N GLN A 72 2.72 6.63 -5.20
CA GLN A 72 2.18 7.00 -6.50
C GLN A 72 3.14 7.94 -7.23
N SER A 73 3.62 9.00 -6.57
CA SER A 73 4.55 9.96 -7.18
C SER A 73 5.88 9.32 -7.59
N ALA A 74 6.35 8.34 -6.82
CA ALA A 74 7.59 7.62 -7.11
C ALA A 74 7.46 6.63 -8.27
N LEU A 75 6.33 5.93 -8.37
CA LEU A 75 6.11 4.85 -9.34
C LEU A 75 5.40 5.32 -10.63
N LEU A 76 4.58 6.37 -10.53
CA LEU A 76 3.78 6.96 -11.60
C LEU A 76 4.07 8.47 -11.73
N PRO A 77 5.32 8.87 -12.03
CA PRO A 77 5.71 10.27 -12.06
C PRO A 77 4.86 11.09 -13.03
N ALA A 78 4.36 12.24 -12.55
CA ALA A 78 3.51 13.13 -13.34
C ALA A 78 4.17 13.53 -14.67
N GLY A 79 3.36 13.63 -15.73
CA GLY A 79 3.82 14.01 -17.07
C GLY A 79 4.50 12.88 -17.86
N THR A 80 4.63 11.67 -17.30
CA THR A 80 5.12 10.50 -18.04
C THR A 80 4.04 9.77 -18.84
N GLY A 81 2.76 10.11 -18.61
CA GLY A 81 1.63 9.47 -19.30
C GLY A 81 1.53 7.99 -18.97
N ALA A 82 1.71 7.62 -17.69
CA ALA A 82 1.60 6.24 -17.24
C ALA A 82 0.28 5.63 -17.73
N GLY A 83 0.40 4.64 -18.61
CA GLY A 83 -0.73 3.93 -19.18
C GLY A 83 -1.49 3.10 -18.14
N PRO A 84 -2.66 2.57 -18.50
CA PRO A 84 -3.49 1.75 -17.60
C PRO A 84 -2.72 0.57 -17.01
N ASP A 85 -1.82 -0.07 -17.77
CA ASP A 85 -1.00 -1.19 -17.28
C ASP A 85 -0.09 -0.79 -16.09
N ALA A 86 0.54 0.39 -16.16
CA ALA A 86 1.41 0.86 -15.09
C ALA A 86 0.59 1.25 -13.84
N GLN A 87 -0.61 1.81 -14.04
CA GLN A 87 -1.53 2.10 -12.95
C GLN A 87 -2.02 0.81 -12.29
N ALA A 88 -2.36 -0.22 -13.07
CA ALA A 88 -2.78 -1.51 -12.55
C ALA A 88 -1.65 -2.20 -11.77
N GLU A 89 -0.40 -2.09 -12.22
CA GLU A 89 0.77 -2.60 -11.47
C GLU A 89 0.96 -1.86 -10.13
N PHE A 90 0.80 -0.54 -10.11
CA PHE A 90 0.81 0.24 -8.87
C PHE A 90 -0.32 -0.19 -7.92
N VAL A 91 -1.53 -0.34 -8.44
CA VAL A 91 -2.72 -0.74 -7.67
C VAL A 91 -2.53 -2.13 -7.08
N ALA A 92 -2.09 -3.10 -7.89
CA ALA A 92 -1.90 -4.50 -7.48
C ALA A 92 -0.75 -4.70 -6.48
N GLY A 93 0.25 -3.82 -6.48
CA GLY A 93 1.39 -3.87 -5.57
C GLY A 93 1.24 -2.87 -4.43
N ALA A 94 1.87 -1.71 -4.60
CA ALA A 94 2.06 -0.74 -3.53
C ALA A 94 0.74 -0.23 -2.91
N TYR A 95 -0.31 -0.02 -3.71
CA TYR A 95 -1.56 0.54 -3.20
C TYR A 95 -2.29 -0.41 -2.24
N VAL A 96 -2.50 -1.68 -2.66
CA VAL A 96 -3.13 -2.70 -1.80
C VAL A 96 -2.32 -2.94 -0.54
N ASP A 97 -0.98 -3.03 -0.63
CA ASP A 97 -0.12 -3.22 0.54
C ASP A 97 -0.28 -2.09 1.56
N LEU A 98 -0.26 -0.83 1.11
CA LEU A 98 -0.42 0.35 1.97
C LEU A 98 -1.81 0.45 2.61
N LEU A 99 -2.86 0.01 1.91
CA LEU A 99 -4.21 -0.05 2.46
C LEU A 99 -4.36 -1.15 3.52
N ARG A 100 -3.67 -2.28 3.33
CA ARG A 100 -3.63 -3.35 4.36
C ARG A 100 -2.87 -2.92 5.60
N GLU A 101 -1.76 -2.20 5.45
CA GLU A 101 -1.04 -1.60 6.58
C GLU A 101 -1.94 -0.64 7.36
N ARG A 102 -2.66 0.26 6.67
CA ARG A 102 -3.68 1.13 7.29
C ARG A 102 -4.74 0.34 8.06
N LEU A 103 -5.29 -0.73 7.47
CA LEU A 103 -6.30 -1.56 8.14
C LEU A 103 -5.76 -2.23 9.41
N ILE A 104 -4.50 -2.69 9.39
CA ILE A 104 -3.84 -3.27 10.56
C ILE A 104 -3.74 -2.24 11.68
N GLU A 105 -3.31 -1.01 11.36
CA GLU A 105 -3.19 0.07 12.32
C GLU A 105 -4.55 0.50 12.89
N LEU A 106 -5.57 0.66 12.04
CA LEU A 106 -6.94 0.96 12.48
C LEU A 106 -7.51 -0.15 13.39
N ARG A 107 -7.30 -1.43 13.04
CA ARG A 107 -7.73 -2.55 13.88
C ARG A 107 -7.02 -2.64 15.23
N ALA A 108 -5.84 -2.02 15.35
CA ALA A 108 -5.11 -1.95 16.60
C ALA A 108 -5.66 -0.86 17.55
N LEU A 109 -6.54 0.02 17.07
CA LEU A 109 -7.18 1.05 17.90
C LEU A 109 -8.29 0.45 18.75
N ASP A 110 -8.28 0.78 20.04
CA ASP A 110 -9.31 0.38 21.00
C ASP A 110 -10.53 1.33 20.89
N ALA A 111 -11.46 1.02 20.00
CA ALA A 111 -12.74 1.73 19.94
C ALA A 111 -13.56 1.52 21.24
N PRO A 112 -14.34 2.53 21.70
CA PRO A 112 -15.22 2.40 22.86
C PRO A 112 -16.15 1.19 22.75
N ALA A 113 -16.46 0.55 23.88
CA ALA A 113 -17.20 -0.72 23.89
C ALA A 113 -18.58 -0.62 23.21
N GLU A 114 -19.23 0.55 23.32
CA GLU A 114 -20.48 0.90 22.67
C GLU A 114 -20.39 0.99 21.14
N GLU A 115 -19.21 1.30 20.60
CA GLU A 115 -18.95 1.55 19.18
C GLU A 115 -18.18 0.40 18.51
N GLY A 116 -17.49 -0.44 19.29
CA GLY A 116 -16.51 -1.40 18.78
C GLY A 116 -17.08 -2.48 17.82
N ALA A 117 -18.38 -2.80 17.91
CA ALA A 117 -19.00 -3.71 16.93
C ALA A 117 -19.17 -3.04 15.56
N SER A 118 -19.77 -1.85 15.54
CA SER A 118 -19.95 -1.06 14.30
C SER A 118 -18.62 -0.63 13.70
N TYR A 119 -17.64 -0.28 14.54
CA TYR A 119 -16.29 0.04 14.06
C TYR A 119 -15.64 -1.14 13.33
N ARG A 120 -15.71 -2.35 13.90
CA ARG A 120 -15.17 -3.56 13.24
C ARG A 120 -15.90 -3.87 11.93
N GLU A 121 -17.22 -3.74 11.90
CA GLU A 121 -18.01 -3.96 10.69
C GLU A 121 -17.60 -2.99 9.56
N LEU A 122 -17.31 -1.73 9.88
CA LEU A 122 -16.79 -0.76 8.91
C LEU A 122 -15.40 -1.15 8.38
N LEU A 123 -14.49 -1.60 9.26
CA LEU A 123 -13.16 -2.03 8.84
C LEU A 123 -13.21 -3.31 7.99
N ASP A 124 -14.15 -4.22 8.28
CA ASP A 124 -14.36 -5.42 7.48
C ASP A 124 -14.96 -5.09 6.10
N ALA A 125 -15.88 -4.12 6.03
CA ALA A 125 -16.38 -3.60 4.75
C ALA A 125 -15.25 -2.93 3.93
N TYR A 126 -14.37 -2.19 4.59
CA TYR A 126 -13.19 -1.59 3.95
C TYR A 126 -12.24 -2.68 3.43
N GLU A 127 -11.92 -3.69 4.24
CA GLU A 127 -11.10 -4.83 3.82
C GLU A 127 -11.68 -5.55 2.61
N ALA A 128 -13.01 -5.74 2.57
CA ALA A 128 -13.65 -6.35 1.41
C ALA A 128 -13.47 -5.54 0.11
N VAL A 129 -13.43 -4.20 0.18
CA VAL A 129 -13.09 -3.35 -0.97
C VAL A 129 -11.63 -3.54 -1.37
N VAL A 130 -10.71 -3.59 -0.40
CA VAL A 130 -9.28 -3.85 -0.66
C VAL A 130 -9.07 -5.21 -1.32
N ASP A 131 -9.74 -6.25 -0.85
CA ASP A 131 -9.67 -7.59 -1.42
C ASP A 131 -10.27 -7.62 -2.84
N HIS A 132 -11.33 -6.84 -3.12
CA HIS A 132 -11.85 -6.69 -4.47
C HIS A 132 -10.82 -6.02 -5.41
N ILE A 133 -10.11 -5.01 -4.93
CA ILE A 133 -9.07 -4.31 -5.68
C ILE A 133 -7.88 -5.24 -5.96
N GLU A 134 -7.47 -6.05 -4.98
CA GLU A 134 -6.40 -7.04 -5.16
C GLU A 134 -6.81 -8.11 -6.19
N ALA A 135 -8.08 -8.52 -6.19
CA ALA A 135 -8.59 -9.55 -7.10
C ALA A 135 -8.66 -9.08 -8.56
N ASP A 136 -9.01 -7.81 -8.81
CA ASP A 136 -9.08 -7.24 -10.16
C ASP A 136 -8.61 -5.78 -10.22
N PRO A 137 -7.29 -5.53 -10.16
CA PRO A 137 -6.72 -4.18 -10.16
C PRO A 137 -6.95 -3.46 -11.49
N VAL A 138 -7.14 -4.18 -12.59
CA VAL A 138 -7.40 -3.60 -13.92
C VAL A 138 -8.80 -3.02 -13.96
N ALA A 139 -9.81 -3.77 -13.51
CA ALA A 139 -11.18 -3.28 -13.46
C ALA A 139 -11.31 -2.01 -12.60
N VAL A 140 -10.53 -1.91 -11.52
CA VAL A 140 -10.51 -0.72 -10.66
C VAL A 140 -9.93 0.49 -11.38
N VAL A 141 -8.84 0.33 -12.12
CA VAL A 141 -8.25 1.42 -12.92
C VAL A 141 -9.21 1.87 -14.02
N GLU A 142 -9.86 0.94 -14.70
CA GLU A 142 -10.86 1.24 -15.73
C GLU A 142 -12.08 1.98 -15.15
N ALA A 143 -12.63 1.49 -14.04
CA ALA A 143 -13.73 2.12 -13.32
C ALA A 143 -13.35 3.53 -12.84
N GLY A 144 -12.14 3.71 -12.32
CA GLY A 144 -11.61 5.02 -11.92
C GLY A 144 -11.51 5.99 -13.10
N ALA A 145 -11.16 5.52 -14.29
CA ALA A 145 -11.15 6.34 -15.51
C ALA A 145 -12.56 6.79 -15.93
N GLU A 146 -13.60 6.06 -15.53
CA GLU A 146 -15.01 6.41 -15.70
C GLU A 146 -15.56 7.27 -14.56
N GLY A 147 -14.74 7.59 -13.55
CA GLY A 147 -15.13 8.37 -12.38
C GLY A 147 -15.87 7.55 -11.31
N VAL A 148 -15.75 6.22 -11.35
CA VAL A 148 -16.29 5.32 -10.32
C VAL A 148 -15.23 5.10 -9.26
N ASP A 149 -15.58 5.44 -8.02
CA ASP A 149 -14.72 5.27 -6.86
C ASP A 149 -15.12 4.00 -6.09
N PRO A 150 -14.26 2.96 -6.02
CA PRO A 150 -14.60 1.70 -5.37
C PRO A 150 -14.83 1.84 -3.86
N PHE A 151 -14.34 2.91 -3.25
CA PHE A 151 -14.50 3.18 -1.82
C PHE A 151 -15.70 4.06 -1.47
N ALA A 152 -16.47 4.56 -2.44
CA ALA A 152 -17.50 5.58 -2.20
C ALA A 152 -18.51 5.18 -1.10
N GLU A 153 -18.95 3.92 -1.08
CA GLU A 153 -19.91 3.43 -0.09
C GLU A 153 -19.29 3.33 1.32
N VAL A 154 -18.06 2.80 1.42
CA VAL A 154 -17.39 2.67 2.72
C VAL A 154 -16.91 4.02 3.26
N ASP A 155 -16.51 4.95 2.39
CA ASP A 155 -16.17 6.33 2.77
C ASP A 155 -17.38 7.05 3.36
N ALA A 156 -18.54 6.93 2.73
CA ALA A 156 -19.77 7.51 3.26
C ALA A 156 -20.12 6.93 4.65
N ALA A 157 -19.91 5.62 4.83
CA ALA A 157 -20.15 4.96 6.11
C ALA A 157 -19.14 5.39 7.19
N LEU A 158 -17.86 5.57 6.85
CA LEU A 158 -16.83 6.11 7.73
C LEU A 158 -17.14 7.57 8.13
N ASP A 159 -17.59 8.38 7.18
CA ASP A 159 -18.00 9.76 7.42
C ASP A 159 -19.20 9.82 8.39
N GLU A 160 -20.23 9.02 8.17
CA GLU A 160 -21.40 8.91 9.06
C GLU A 160 -21.00 8.43 10.46
N PHE A 161 -20.02 7.52 10.53
CA PHE A 161 -19.46 7.07 11.79
C PHE A 161 -18.61 8.14 12.48
N GLY A 162 -18.23 9.21 11.80
CA GLY A 162 -17.45 10.34 12.29
C GLY A 162 -15.93 10.19 12.13
N LEU A 163 -15.48 9.34 11.21
CA LEU A 163 -14.08 9.14 10.80
C LEU A 163 -13.82 9.81 9.45
N VAL A 164 -14.20 11.09 9.33
CA VAL A 164 -14.17 11.85 8.07
C VAL A 164 -12.78 11.90 7.42
N ALA A 165 -11.73 11.87 8.25
CA ALA A 165 -10.35 11.79 7.76
C ALA A 165 -10.08 10.51 6.97
N CYS A 166 -10.72 9.40 7.33
CA CYS A 166 -10.54 8.10 6.68
C CYS A 166 -11.45 7.87 5.47
N GLY A 167 -12.57 8.59 5.40
CA GLY A 167 -13.51 8.57 4.29
C GLY A 167 -13.22 9.66 3.27
N SER A 168 -14.15 10.60 3.12
CA SER A 168 -14.16 11.54 1.99
C SER A 168 -13.05 12.60 2.00
N ARG A 169 -12.30 12.76 3.10
CA ARG A 169 -11.20 13.74 3.20
C ARG A 169 -9.90 13.23 2.59
N ARG A 170 -9.94 12.73 1.35
CA ARG A 170 -8.71 12.39 0.62
C ARG A 170 -8.03 13.68 0.16
N PRO A 171 -6.69 13.83 0.31
CA PRO A 171 -5.98 14.94 -0.29
C PRO A 171 -6.18 14.91 -1.82
N ALA A 172 -6.49 16.08 -2.39
CA ALA A 172 -6.73 16.27 -3.82
C ALA A 172 -5.45 16.13 -4.66
#